data_AF-A0A800CJE7-F1
#
_entry.id   AF-A0A800CJE7-F1
#
_cell.length_a   1.000
_cell.length_b   1.000
_cell.length_c   1.000
_cell.angle_alpha   90.00
_cell.angle_beta   90.00
_cell.angle_gamma   90.00
#
_symmetry.space_group_name_H-M   'P 1'
#
loop_
_entity.id
_entity.type
_entity.pdbx_description
1 polymer ?
#
loop_
_entity_poly.entity_id
_entity_poly.type
_entity_poly.pdbx_seq_one_letter_code
_entity_poly.pdbx_strand_id
1 'polypeptide(L)'
;MRSFCRRPNKMKTQIVLPEEIQTQTAVWQAQHAPITIEPGQEPLYAALIEELGEIRPLTGPDYQRTIRKYSRKGLPWLGKSDVLRAYGQLCAAGRMEYDPDLVTHIQKKPIRSQAGVTVVTVLTKPYPCPGKCIFCPTDVRMPKSYLRDEPGAQRAERHGFDPYEQTAARIQALEQIGHPAEKIELLILGGTWSSYRRDYQEWFVKRCLDAINGEESVTLAEAQEKNAVGPRRNVGLVVETRQDEIDADELRWLRYLGVTKVQVGIQSLDERVLALNQRGHDVQATRDAFRQLRLAGFKIHGHWMANLLGATPESDRADFGRLWSDTAVRPDELKIYPTMLVPNAELYEYWQRGEYQPYDEETLTELLADCLAQVPRYVRVNRVIRDFPTTNVVAGNKKANLRQIATQRAEAQGRKLRDIRYREIRRDKVTRADLHLQVTTYETDATTEHFLSYETADERLAGFLRLSFPHPDAELPLPELAGHAMIREVHVYGPALNLGEDSQGEAQHMGVGSHLIHQAKEMARQAGFGKIAVISAIGTREYYARHHGFAVDGLYMTAVLRDA
;
A
#
# COMPACT_ATOMS: atom_id res chain seq x y z
N MET A 1 50.70 -27.39 -2.10
CA MET A 1 50.00 -28.43 -2.89
C MET A 1 48.79 -28.90 -2.08
N ARG A 2 47.58 -28.75 -2.66
CA ARG A 2 46.33 -29.57 -2.59
C ARG A 2 46.17 -30.52 -1.40
N SER A 3 45.03 -30.83 -0.80
CA SER A 3 43.57 -30.62 -0.91
C SER A 3 43.02 -31.49 0.28
N PHE A 4 41.81 -31.41 0.84
CA PHE A 4 40.48 -31.40 0.25
C PHE A 4 39.50 -31.01 1.37
N CYS A 5 38.63 -30.05 1.05
CA CYS A 5 37.45 -29.68 1.79
C CYS A 5 36.31 -30.66 1.44
N ARG A 6 35.58 -31.19 2.42
CA ARG A 6 34.19 -31.67 2.22
C ARG A 6 33.35 -31.29 3.44
N ARG A 7 32.65 -30.17 3.34
CA ARG A 7 31.50 -29.84 4.19
C ARG A 7 30.34 -30.78 3.86
N PRO A 8 29.54 -31.23 4.84
CA PRO A 8 28.35 -32.02 4.57
C PRO A 8 27.31 -31.16 3.84
N ASN A 9 26.74 -31.76 2.81
CA ASN A 9 25.74 -31.21 1.91
C ASN A 9 24.49 -30.83 2.72
N LYS A 10 24.16 -29.53 2.83
CA LYS A 10 22.86 -29.09 3.36
C LYS A 10 21.80 -29.58 2.38
N MET A 11 21.01 -30.58 2.79
CA MET A 11 19.78 -30.95 2.10
C MET A 11 18.93 -29.69 1.92
N LYS A 12 18.76 -29.26 0.67
CA LYS A 12 17.67 -28.37 0.27
C LYS A 12 16.38 -29.09 0.65
N THR A 13 15.72 -28.65 1.72
CA THR A 13 14.33 -29.05 1.96
C THR A 13 13.49 -28.35 0.90
N GLN A 14 13.46 -28.90 -0.32
CA GLN A 14 12.47 -28.54 -1.31
C GLN A 14 11.11 -28.85 -0.69
N ILE A 15 10.33 -27.82 -0.39
CA ILE A 15 8.91 -27.98 -0.07
C ILE A 15 8.28 -28.51 -1.37
N VAL A 16 8.08 -29.82 -1.44
CA VAL A 16 7.36 -30.43 -2.56
C VAL A 16 5.91 -30.01 -2.42
N LEU A 17 5.44 -29.17 -3.34
CA LEU A 17 4.06 -28.71 -3.38
C LEU A 17 3.13 -29.94 -3.52
N PRO A 18 1.98 -29.99 -2.82
CA PRO A 18 0.94 -30.98 -3.07
C PRO A 18 0.57 -31.07 -4.56
N GLU A 19 0.30 -32.28 -5.05
CA GLU A 19 0.07 -32.59 -6.47
C GLU A 19 -1.06 -31.74 -7.10
N GLU A 20 -2.06 -31.39 -6.31
CA GLU A 20 -3.17 -30.50 -6.67
C GLU A 20 -2.70 -29.06 -6.98
N ILE A 21 -1.71 -28.54 -6.25
CA ILE A 21 -1.16 -27.19 -6.45
C ILE A 21 -0.25 -27.15 -7.68
N GLN A 22 0.51 -28.21 -7.93
CA GLN A 22 1.34 -28.35 -9.14
C GLN A 22 0.46 -28.36 -10.40
N THR A 23 -0.65 -29.10 -10.34
CA THR A 23 -1.63 -29.19 -11.43
C THR A 23 -2.30 -27.84 -11.71
N GLN A 24 -2.70 -27.10 -10.67
CA GLN A 24 -3.28 -25.75 -10.84
C GLN A 24 -2.26 -24.72 -11.38
N THR A 25 -0.99 -24.84 -11.00
CA THR A 25 0.09 -23.97 -11.50
C THR A 25 0.35 -24.22 -12.98
N ALA A 26 0.37 -25.49 -13.41
CA ALA A 26 0.51 -25.87 -14.81
C ALA A 26 -0.68 -25.40 -15.67
N VAL A 27 -1.92 -25.52 -15.16
CA VAL A 27 -3.12 -25.02 -15.86
C VAL A 27 -3.10 -23.49 -15.97
N TRP A 28 -2.65 -22.77 -14.94
CA TRP A 28 -2.50 -21.32 -14.99
C TRP A 28 -1.40 -20.89 -15.97
N GLN A 29 -0.22 -21.54 -15.94
CA GLN A 29 0.89 -21.27 -16.86
C GLN A 29 0.49 -21.55 -18.32
N ALA A 30 -0.26 -22.62 -18.59
CA ALA A 30 -0.80 -22.93 -19.92
C ALA A 30 -1.80 -21.88 -20.40
N GLN A 31 -2.63 -21.33 -19.50
CA GLN A 31 -3.57 -20.24 -19.82
C GLN A 31 -2.92 -18.86 -19.98
N HIS A 32 -1.67 -18.67 -19.51
CA HIS A 32 -0.96 -17.39 -19.52
C HIS A 32 0.35 -17.42 -20.34
N ALA A 33 0.53 -18.46 -21.17
CA ALA A 33 1.66 -18.60 -22.08
C ALA A 33 1.79 -17.38 -23.03
N PRO A 34 3.00 -17.05 -23.50
CA PRO A 34 3.21 -15.98 -24.47
C PRO A 34 2.42 -16.24 -25.75
N ILE A 35 1.79 -15.20 -26.29
CA ILE A 35 1.11 -15.29 -27.59
C ILE A 35 2.20 -15.28 -28.63
N THR A 36 2.16 -16.30 -29.47
CA THR A 36 2.99 -16.35 -30.67
C THR A 36 2.12 -15.83 -31.81
N ILE A 37 2.46 -14.65 -32.34
CA ILE A 37 1.85 -14.17 -33.57
C ILE A 37 2.51 -14.96 -34.71
N GLU A 38 1.74 -15.82 -35.37
CA GLU A 38 2.28 -16.58 -36.49
C GLU A 38 2.54 -15.65 -37.69
N PRO A 39 3.58 -15.92 -38.51
CA PRO A 39 3.85 -15.14 -39.72
C PRO A 39 2.60 -15.06 -40.61
N GLY A 40 2.17 -13.83 -40.92
CA GLY A 40 0.96 -13.56 -41.72
C GLY A 40 -0.31 -13.27 -40.92
N GLN A 41 -0.33 -13.47 -39.59
CA GLN A 41 -1.45 -13.05 -38.73
C GLN A 41 -1.37 -11.59 -38.28
N GLU A 42 -0.21 -10.94 -38.45
CA GLU A 42 0.07 -9.57 -38.00
C GLU A 42 -0.99 -8.54 -38.47
N PRO A 43 -1.44 -8.54 -39.74
CA PRO A 43 -2.47 -7.59 -40.19
C PRO A 43 -3.82 -7.82 -39.52
N LEU A 44 -4.11 -9.06 -39.14
CA LEU A 44 -5.37 -9.44 -38.51
C LEU A 44 -5.39 -9.01 -37.03
N TYR A 45 -4.26 -9.11 -36.33
CA TYR A 45 -4.08 -8.53 -35.00
C TYR A 45 -4.14 -7.00 -35.02
N ALA A 46 -3.48 -6.35 -35.99
CA ALA A 46 -3.52 -4.90 -36.12
C ALA A 46 -4.96 -4.39 -36.33
N ALA A 47 -5.71 -4.98 -37.27
CA ALA A 47 -7.10 -4.63 -37.52
C ALA A 47 -8.01 -4.87 -36.30
N LEU A 48 -7.77 -5.94 -35.53
CA LEU A 48 -8.48 -6.16 -34.27
C LEU A 48 -8.23 -5.03 -33.28
N ILE A 49 -6.98 -4.60 -33.13
CA ILE A 49 -6.56 -3.58 -32.17
C ILE A 49 -7.11 -2.21 -32.57
N GLU A 50 -7.03 -1.85 -33.85
CA GLU A 50 -7.61 -0.62 -34.40
C GLU A 50 -9.13 -0.57 -34.17
N GLU A 51 -9.87 -1.63 -34.51
CA GLU A 51 -11.32 -1.68 -34.29
C GLU A 51 -11.69 -1.60 -32.81
N LEU A 52 -10.88 -2.21 -31.92
CA LEU A 52 -11.07 -2.05 -30.49
C LEU A 52 -10.80 -0.62 -30.01
N GLY A 53 -9.90 0.13 -30.65
CA GLY A 53 -9.58 1.52 -30.33
C GLY A 53 -10.63 2.55 -30.77
N GLU A 54 -11.37 2.24 -31.83
CA GLU A 54 -12.45 3.07 -32.37
C GLU A 54 -13.74 3.01 -31.53
N ILE A 55 -13.99 1.90 -30.82
CA ILE A 55 -15.23 1.69 -30.06
C ILE A 55 -15.20 2.49 -28.76
N ARG A 56 -15.85 3.66 -28.74
CA ARG A 56 -15.93 4.51 -27.55
C ARG A 56 -17.39 4.73 -27.10
N PRO A 57 -17.80 4.26 -25.91
CA PRO A 57 -17.03 3.49 -24.90
C PRO A 57 -16.93 1.99 -25.22
N LEU A 58 -15.77 1.37 -24.94
CA LEU A 58 -15.58 -0.07 -25.09
C LEU A 58 -16.19 -0.84 -23.91
N THR A 59 -17.39 -1.37 -24.11
CA THR A 59 -18.07 -2.19 -23.08
C THR A 59 -17.62 -3.65 -23.13
N GLY A 60 -17.92 -4.42 -22.07
CA GLY A 60 -17.67 -5.87 -22.05
C GLY A 60 -18.34 -6.63 -23.21
N PRO A 61 -19.63 -6.39 -23.51
CA PRO A 61 -20.30 -6.94 -24.68
C PRO A 61 -19.65 -6.57 -26.01
N ASP A 62 -19.22 -5.31 -26.18
CA ASP A 62 -18.57 -4.87 -27.43
C ASP A 62 -17.23 -5.56 -27.62
N TYR A 63 -16.42 -5.64 -26.56
CA TYR A 63 -15.17 -6.40 -26.58
C TYR A 63 -15.39 -7.85 -27.00
N GLN A 64 -16.36 -8.55 -26.38
CA GLN A 64 -16.65 -9.95 -26.73
C GLN A 64 -17.13 -10.11 -28.18
N ARG A 65 -17.89 -9.14 -28.71
CA ARG A 65 -18.35 -9.14 -30.10
C ARG A 65 -17.19 -9.00 -31.07
N THR A 66 -16.29 -8.06 -30.81
CA THR A 66 -15.10 -7.83 -31.64
C THR A 66 -14.17 -9.03 -31.58
N ILE A 67 -13.90 -9.61 -30.40
CA ILE A 67 -13.11 -10.85 -30.30
C ILE A 67 -13.76 -11.99 -31.09
N ARG A 68 -15.08 -12.21 -30.97
CA ARG A 68 -15.79 -13.22 -31.77
C ARG A 68 -15.64 -13.01 -33.27
N LYS A 69 -15.69 -11.76 -33.74
CA LYS A 69 -15.51 -11.40 -35.15
C LYS A 69 -14.13 -11.81 -35.66
N TYR A 70 -13.07 -11.51 -34.91
CA TYR A 70 -11.70 -11.84 -35.32
C TYR A 70 -11.33 -13.30 -35.06
N SER A 71 -11.94 -13.96 -34.08
CA SER A 71 -11.75 -15.40 -33.91
C SER A 71 -12.32 -16.20 -35.09
N ARG A 72 -13.44 -15.75 -35.68
CA ARG A 72 -13.96 -16.34 -36.94
C ARG A 72 -13.06 -16.09 -38.15
N LYS A 73 -12.19 -15.09 -38.10
CA LYS A 73 -11.21 -14.78 -39.15
C LYS A 73 -9.88 -15.53 -38.97
N GLY A 74 -9.76 -16.36 -37.93
CA GLY A 74 -8.58 -17.21 -37.70
C GLY A 74 -7.73 -16.83 -36.49
N LEU A 75 -8.10 -15.82 -35.70
CA LEU A 75 -7.42 -15.57 -34.42
C LEU A 75 -7.92 -16.51 -33.31
N PRO A 76 -7.09 -16.83 -32.30
CA PRO A 76 -7.59 -17.48 -31.09
C PRO A 76 -8.56 -16.56 -30.32
N TRP A 77 -9.20 -17.11 -29.29
CA TRP A 77 -9.97 -16.27 -28.36
C TRP A 77 -9.01 -15.46 -27.48
N LEU A 78 -8.99 -14.14 -27.65
CA LEU A 78 -8.01 -13.27 -26.99
C LEU A 78 -8.65 -12.51 -25.80
N GLY A 79 -8.07 -12.67 -24.61
CA GLY A 79 -8.32 -11.80 -23.48
C GLY A 79 -7.75 -10.40 -23.70
N LYS A 80 -8.18 -9.41 -22.90
CA LYS A 80 -7.71 -8.02 -23.03
C LYS A 80 -6.19 -7.89 -22.87
N SER A 81 -5.60 -8.67 -21.97
CA SER A 81 -4.14 -8.78 -21.79
C SER A 81 -3.45 -9.32 -23.05
N ASP A 82 -4.11 -10.24 -23.74
CA ASP A 82 -3.58 -10.90 -24.93
C ASP A 82 -3.52 -9.92 -26.11
N VAL A 83 -4.57 -9.12 -26.26
CA VAL A 83 -4.63 -8.02 -27.24
C VAL A 83 -3.54 -6.98 -26.97
N LEU A 84 -3.36 -6.55 -25.72
CA LEU A 84 -2.33 -5.55 -25.35
C LEU A 84 -0.91 -6.08 -25.58
N ARG A 85 -0.67 -7.37 -25.38
CA ARG A 85 0.62 -8.01 -25.66
C ARG A 85 0.89 -8.06 -27.16
N ALA A 86 -0.09 -8.48 -27.95
CA ALA A 86 0.02 -8.48 -29.40
C ALA A 86 0.28 -7.07 -29.93
N TYR A 87 -0.38 -6.05 -29.36
CA TYR A 87 -0.14 -4.65 -29.68
C TYR A 87 1.32 -4.23 -29.41
N GLY A 88 1.85 -4.54 -28.23
CA GLY A 88 3.26 -4.25 -27.90
C GLY A 88 4.26 -4.93 -28.85
N GLN A 89 4.00 -6.18 -29.25
CA GLN A 89 4.82 -6.89 -30.24
C GLN A 89 4.76 -6.23 -31.62
N LEU A 90 3.58 -5.80 -32.08
CA LEU A 90 3.41 -5.09 -33.35
C LEU A 90 4.09 -3.72 -33.34
N CYS A 91 4.03 -2.98 -32.22
CA CYS A 91 4.77 -1.72 -32.07
C CYS A 91 6.28 -1.92 -32.10
N ALA A 92 6.80 -2.91 -31.36
CA ALA A 92 8.22 -3.23 -31.36
C ALA A 92 8.73 -3.67 -32.74
N ALA A 93 7.87 -4.31 -33.53
CA ALA A 93 8.15 -4.70 -34.92
C ALA A 93 7.93 -3.56 -35.94
N GLY A 94 7.58 -2.34 -35.50
CA GLY A 94 7.33 -1.19 -36.38
C GLY A 94 6.08 -1.32 -37.25
N ARG A 95 5.14 -2.20 -36.88
CA ARG A 95 3.89 -2.47 -37.61
C ARG A 95 2.72 -1.61 -37.15
N MET A 96 2.81 -1.03 -35.96
CA MET A 96 1.84 -0.08 -35.40
C MET A 96 2.57 1.01 -34.62
N GLU A 97 2.00 2.22 -34.56
CA GLU A 97 2.49 3.28 -33.69
C GLU A 97 2.01 3.06 -32.25
N TYR A 98 2.86 3.33 -31.26
CA TYR A 98 2.52 3.16 -29.85
C TYR A 98 1.71 4.37 -29.35
N ASP A 99 0.48 4.11 -28.93
CA ASP A 99 -0.48 5.05 -28.39
C ASP A 99 -0.84 4.65 -26.94
N PRO A 100 -0.43 5.45 -25.93
CA PRO A 100 -0.75 5.19 -24.53
C PRO A 100 -2.26 5.29 -24.22
N ASP A 101 -3.04 6.05 -24.99
CA ASP A 101 -4.49 6.17 -24.81
C ASP A 101 -5.20 4.89 -25.22
N LEU A 102 -4.75 4.24 -26.30
CA LEU A 102 -5.27 2.95 -26.75
C LEU A 102 -5.03 1.84 -25.72
N VAL A 103 -3.85 1.82 -25.11
CA VAL A 103 -3.53 0.89 -24.01
C VAL A 103 -4.50 1.10 -22.84
N THR A 104 -4.68 2.35 -22.42
CA THR A 104 -5.61 2.73 -21.33
C THR A 104 -7.06 2.37 -21.66
N HIS A 105 -7.45 2.49 -22.93
CA HIS A 105 -8.79 2.19 -23.42
C HIS A 105 -9.12 0.70 -23.40
N ILE A 106 -8.20 -0.17 -23.85
CA ILE A 106 -8.43 -1.63 -23.93
C ILE A 106 -8.30 -2.29 -22.56
N GLN A 107 -7.51 -1.74 -21.64
CA GLN A 107 -7.26 -2.30 -20.30
C GLN A 107 -8.53 -2.72 -19.54
N LYS A 108 -8.46 -3.87 -18.85
CA LYS A 108 -9.60 -4.51 -18.15
C LYS A 108 -10.01 -3.77 -16.88
N LYS A 109 -9.05 -3.13 -16.22
CA LYS A 109 -9.26 -2.31 -15.03
C LYS A 109 -8.43 -1.03 -15.22
N PRO A 110 -9.00 0.16 -14.99
CA PRO A 110 -8.20 1.37 -15.00
C PRO A 110 -7.06 1.21 -13.98
N ILE A 111 -5.89 1.76 -14.30
CA ILE A 111 -4.78 1.91 -13.35
C ILE A 111 -5.34 2.57 -12.09
N ARG A 112 -5.44 1.79 -11.01
CA ARG A 112 -5.94 2.29 -9.71
C ARG A 112 -4.88 3.11 -8.99
N SER A 113 -3.61 2.96 -9.36
CA SER A 113 -2.49 3.71 -8.81
C SER A 113 -2.30 5.02 -9.56
N GLN A 114 -2.88 6.10 -9.04
CA GLN A 114 -2.84 7.39 -9.70
C GLN A 114 -1.46 8.04 -9.71
N ALA A 115 -0.53 7.63 -8.85
CA ALA A 115 0.86 8.11 -8.82
C ALA A 115 1.84 7.30 -9.69
N GLY A 116 1.35 6.36 -10.51
CA GLY A 116 2.23 5.42 -11.25
C GLY A 116 2.97 4.41 -10.35
N VAL A 117 2.61 4.32 -9.07
CA VAL A 117 3.19 3.38 -8.09
C VAL A 117 2.38 2.10 -8.03
N THR A 118 2.97 0.99 -8.37
CA THR A 118 2.31 -0.32 -8.35
C THR A 118 2.45 -0.99 -6.99
N VAL A 119 1.31 -1.37 -6.42
CA VAL A 119 1.25 -2.07 -5.12
C VAL A 119 1.45 -3.57 -5.34
N VAL A 120 2.53 -4.10 -4.80
CA VAL A 120 2.83 -5.54 -4.77
C VAL A 120 2.60 -6.03 -3.35
N THR A 121 1.67 -6.96 -3.18
CA THR A 121 1.33 -7.54 -1.87
C THR A 121 1.77 -8.99 -1.82
N VAL A 122 2.56 -9.32 -0.81
CA VAL A 122 3.05 -10.67 -0.51
C VAL A 122 2.68 -11.05 0.92
N LEU A 123 2.49 -12.34 1.19
CA LEU A 123 2.21 -12.83 2.53
C LEU A 123 3.39 -13.66 3.05
N THR A 124 3.68 -13.46 4.34
CA THR A 124 4.58 -14.31 5.11
C THR A 124 3.96 -15.69 5.34
N LYS A 125 4.80 -16.66 5.72
CA LYS A 125 4.34 -18.02 6.03
C LYS A 125 3.48 -18.06 7.30
N PRO A 126 2.65 -19.10 7.51
CA PRO A 126 1.97 -19.29 8.79
C PRO A 126 2.94 -19.28 9.96
N TYR A 127 2.63 -18.46 10.96
CA TYR A 127 3.45 -18.29 12.17
C TYR A 127 2.57 -17.94 13.36
N PRO A 128 2.93 -18.37 14.58
CA PRO A 128 2.19 -18.00 15.78
C PRO A 128 2.12 -16.48 15.97
N CYS A 129 0.93 -15.99 16.30
CA CYS A 129 0.71 -14.62 16.76
C CYS A 129 0.56 -14.66 18.29
N PRO A 130 1.15 -13.71 19.04
CA PRO A 130 0.99 -13.66 20.50
C PRO A 130 -0.44 -13.29 20.92
N GLY A 131 -1.25 -12.75 19.99
CA GLY A 131 -2.62 -12.35 20.25
C GLY A 131 -3.63 -13.50 20.31
N LYS A 132 -4.62 -13.34 21.20
CA LYS A 132 -5.76 -14.26 21.38
C LYS A 132 -7.10 -13.65 20.95
N CYS A 133 -7.06 -12.68 20.05
CA CYS A 133 -8.24 -11.89 19.67
C CYS A 133 -9.37 -12.79 19.15
N ILE A 134 -10.56 -12.68 19.74
CA ILE A 134 -11.69 -13.58 19.45
C ILE A 134 -12.26 -13.40 18.03
N PHE A 135 -12.11 -12.21 17.44
CA PHE A 135 -12.59 -11.88 16.10
C PHE A 135 -11.62 -12.27 14.97
N CYS A 136 -10.39 -12.70 15.31
CA CYS A 136 -9.39 -13.06 14.32
C CYS A 136 -9.59 -14.50 13.84
N PRO A 137 -9.84 -14.73 12.54
CA PRO A 137 -9.90 -16.10 12.04
C PRO A 137 -8.57 -16.82 12.21
N THR A 138 -8.68 -18.13 12.40
CA THR A 138 -7.52 -19.03 12.44
C THR A 138 -7.70 -20.09 11.36
N ASP A 139 -6.79 -20.10 10.39
CA ASP A 139 -6.62 -21.16 9.40
C ASP A 139 -5.18 -21.64 9.51
N VAL A 140 -4.97 -22.93 9.78
CA VAL A 140 -3.64 -23.51 10.01
C VAL A 140 -2.70 -23.38 8.81
N ARG A 141 -3.25 -23.17 7.62
CA ARG A 141 -2.49 -22.97 6.38
C ARG A 141 -2.10 -21.53 6.12
N MET A 142 -2.64 -20.59 6.89
CA MET A 142 -2.49 -19.17 6.66
C MET A 142 -1.89 -18.45 7.87
N PRO A 143 -1.26 -17.29 7.67
CA PRO A 143 -0.94 -16.41 8.77
C PRO A 143 -2.20 -15.96 9.52
N LYS A 144 -2.04 -15.60 10.79
CA LYS A 144 -3.16 -15.18 11.65
C LYS A 144 -3.98 -14.08 10.97
N SER A 145 -5.31 -14.18 11.09
CA SER A 145 -6.29 -13.25 10.50
C SER A 145 -6.49 -13.32 8.99
N TYR A 146 -5.80 -14.23 8.28
CA TYR A 146 -6.01 -14.50 6.86
C TYR A 146 -6.75 -15.82 6.65
N LEU A 147 -7.55 -15.88 5.59
CA LEU A 147 -8.27 -17.06 5.14
C LEU A 147 -7.69 -17.52 3.80
N ARG A 148 -7.60 -18.85 3.62
CA ARG A 148 -7.08 -19.46 2.40
C ARG A 148 -7.76 -18.99 1.12
N ASP A 149 -9.05 -18.65 1.19
CA ASP A 149 -9.85 -18.31 0.01
C ASP A 149 -9.71 -16.83 -0.39
N GLU A 150 -8.95 -16.04 0.37
CA GLU A 150 -8.62 -14.68 -0.02
C GLU A 150 -7.69 -14.69 -1.25
N PRO A 151 -7.92 -13.83 -2.26
CA PRO A 151 -7.09 -13.83 -3.46
C PRO A 151 -5.59 -13.64 -3.18
N GLY A 152 -5.23 -12.87 -2.14
CA GLY A 152 -3.84 -12.69 -1.71
C GLY A 152 -3.23 -13.95 -1.09
N ALA A 153 -3.99 -14.59 -0.20
CA ALA A 153 -3.62 -15.83 0.46
C ALA A 153 -3.47 -16.99 -0.53
N GLN A 154 -4.42 -17.17 -1.45
CA GLN A 154 -4.34 -18.19 -2.50
C GLN A 154 -3.07 -18.05 -3.34
N ARG A 155 -2.66 -16.83 -3.68
CA ARG A 155 -1.42 -16.59 -4.43
C ARG A 155 -0.21 -16.98 -3.59
N ALA A 156 -0.17 -16.56 -2.33
CA ALA A 156 0.94 -16.87 -1.44
C ALA A 156 1.11 -18.38 -1.22
N GLU A 157 0.01 -19.09 -0.96
CA GLU A 157 -0.01 -20.54 -0.76
C GLU A 157 0.46 -21.31 -2.01
N ARG A 158 0.04 -20.91 -3.21
CA ARG A 158 0.50 -21.52 -4.48
C ARG A 158 2.02 -21.44 -4.66
N HIS A 159 2.64 -20.38 -4.17
CA HIS A 159 4.09 -20.19 -4.19
C HIS A 159 4.77 -20.69 -2.89
N GLY A 160 4.07 -21.43 -2.04
CA GLY A 160 4.62 -21.96 -0.78
C GLY A 160 5.12 -20.88 0.18
N PHE A 161 4.56 -19.66 0.10
CA PHE A 161 5.01 -18.47 0.81
C PHE A 161 6.46 -18.05 0.52
N ASP A 162 7.02 -18.45 -0.64
CA ASP A 162 8.33 -17.98 -1.06
C ASP A 162 8.27 -16.49 -1.45
N PRO A 163 9.07 -15.62 -0.82
CA PRO A 163 9.05 -14.18 -1.06
C PRO A 163 9.45 -13.78 -2.49
N TYR A 164 10.40 -14.49 -3.11
CA TYR A 164 10.86 -14.17 -4.46
C TYR A 164 9.79 -14.53 -5.48
N GLU A 165 9.29 -15.78 -5.43
CA GLU A 165 8.27 -16.27 -6.36
C GLU A 165 6.98 -15.45 -6.28
N GLN A 166 6.50 -15.13 -5.06
CA GLN A 166 5.34 -14.27 -4.88
C GLN A 166 5.53 -12.88 -5.51
N THR A 167 6.70 -12.28 -5.29
CA THR A 167 7.01 -10.93 -5.77
C THR A 167 7.14 -10.92 -7.29
N ALA A 168 7.95 -11.82 -7.85
CA ALA A 168 8.20 -11.94 -9.30
C ALA A 168 6.91 -12.24 -10.06
N ALA A 169 6.13 -13.24 -9.61
CA ALA A 169 4.86 -13.59 -10.25
C ALA A 169 3.86 -12.43 -10.19
N ARG A 170 3.84 -11.67 -9.09
CA ARG A 170 2.95 -10.51 -8.95
C ARG A 170 3.35 -9.36 -9.86
N ILE A 171 4.64 -9.06 -9.98
CA ILE A 171 5.17 -8.04 -10.90
C ILE A 171 4.81 -8.43 -12.34
N GLN A 172 5.14 -9.66 -12.74
CA GLN A 172 4.84 -10.16 -14.08
C GLN A 172 3.33 -10.10 -14.39
N ALA A 173 2.49 -10.53 -13.46
CA ALA A 173 1.04 -10.49 -13.66
C ALA A 173 0.50 -9.07 -13.84
N LEU A 174 1.11 -8.06 -13.20
CA LEU A 174 0.73 -6.64 -13.32
C LEU A 174 1.22 -6.03 -14.64
N GLU A 175 2.47 -6.32 -15.04
CA GLU A 175 3.01 -5.90 -16.33
C GLU A 175 2.20 -6.49 -17.50
N GLN A 176 1.79 -7.77 -17.40
CA GLN A 176 0.96 -8.44 -18.41
C GLN A 176 -0.43 -7.82 -18.61
N ILE A 177 -0.96 -7.13 -17.60
CA ILE A 177 -2.23 -6.39 -17.72
C ILE A 177 -2.01 -4.89 -18.00
N GLY A 178 -0.78 -4.48 -18.31
CA GLY A 178 -0.42 -3.13 -18.72
C GLY A 178 -0.21 -2.15 -17.56
N HIS A 179 -0.04 -2.61 -16.33
CA HIS A 179 0.32 -1.74 -15.21
C HIS A 179 1.84 -1.56 -15.15
N PRO A 180 2.37 -0.32 -15.08
CA PRO A 180 3.80 -0.08 -14.98
C PRO A 180 4.35 -0.63 -13.66
N ALA A 181 5.52 -1.26 -13.69
CA ALA A 181 6.15 -1.84 -12.50
C ALA A 181 7.53 -1.21 -12.17
N GLU A 182 7.79 -0.01 -12.69
CA GLU A 182 9.02 0.74 -12.42
C GLU A 182 9.10 1.27 -10.99
N LYS A 183 7.95 1.62 -10.40
CA LYS A 183 7.84 2.10 -9.01
C LYS A 183 6.93 1.15 -8.25
N ILE A 184 7.48 0.47 -7.24
CA ILE A 184 6.77 -0.56 -6.48
C ILE A 184 6.66 -0.15 -5.01
N GLU A 185 5.43 -0.12 -4.48
CA GLU A 185 5.19 -0.15 -3.03
C GLU A 185 4.98 -1.61 -2.63
N LEU A 186 5.91 -2.16 -1.84
CA LEU A 186 5.87 -3.55 -1.38
C LEU A 186 5.14 -3.61 -0.03
N LEU A 187 4.08 -4.41 0.02
CA LEU A 187 3.30 -4.67 1.23
C LEU A 187 3.55 -6.11 1.66
N ILE A 188 4.24 -6.28 2.78
CA ILE A 188 4.45 -7.57 3.42
C ILE A 188 3.40 -7.73 4.51
N LEU A 189 2.51 -8.69 4.31
CA LEU A 189 1.39 -8.97 5.21
C LEU A 189 1.52 -10.37 5.82
N GLY A 190 0.68 -10.69 6.80
CA GLY A 190 0.61 -12.02 7.41
C GLY A 190 0.73 -12.02 8.93
N GLY A 191 0.01 -11.12 9.60
CA GLY A 191 -0.15 -11.13 11.05
C GLY A 191 0.80 -10.16 11.75
N THR A 192 1.62 -10.66 12.67
CA THR A 192 2.52 -9.81 13.47
C THR A 192 3.94 -9.94 12.97
N TRP A 193 4.37 -9.04 12.08
CA TRP A 193 5.70 -9.05 11.49
C TRP A 193 6.80 -9.21 12.54
N SER A 194 6.71 -8.44 13.63
CA SER A 194 7.72 -8.39 14.70
C SER A 194 7.89 -9.70 15.46
N SER A 195 6.90 -10.60 15.45
CA SER A 195 7.03 -11.92 16.08
C SER A 195 7.87 -12.92 15.29
N TYR A 196 8.12 -12.67 14.00
CA TYR A 196 8.97 -13.54 13.19
C TYR A 196 10.45 -13.37 13.55
N ARG A 197 11.22 -14.45 13.46
CA ARG A 197 12.68 -14.39 13.70
C ARG A 197 13.36 -13.39 12.75
N ARG A 198 14.34 -12.65 13.28
CA ARG A 198 15.14 -11.64 12.54
C ARG A 198 15.76 -12.19 11.26
N ASP A 199 16.31 -13.40 11.29
CA ASP A 199 16.91 -14.04 10.11
C ASP A 199 15.87 -14.34 9.01
N TYR A 200 14.65 -14.71 9.38
CA TYR A 200 13.55 -14.87 8.44
C TYR A 200 13.10 -13.52 7.86
N GLN A 201 12.94 -12.50 8.70
CA GLN A 201 12.54 -11.15 8.27
C GLN A 201 13.53 -10.57 7.25
N GLU A 202 14.83 -10.62 7.56
CA GLU A 202 15.90 -10.13 6.67
C GLU A 202 15.95 -10.91 5.36
N TRP A 203 15.92 -12.25 5.44
CA TRP A 203 15.87 -13.12 4.25
C TRP A 203 14.66 -12.80 3.38
N PHE A 204 13.49 -12.61 4.00
CA PHE A 204 12.24 -12.35 3.28
C PHE A 204 12.30 -11.04 2.50
N VAL A 205 12.72 -9.95 3.16
CA VAL A 205 12.88 -8.64 2.51
C VAL A 205 13.92 -8.71 1.40
N LYS A 206 15.09 -9.34 1.65
CA LYS A 206 16.13 -9.50 0.61
C LYS A 206 15.56 -10.21 -0.62
N ARG A 207 14.86 -11.32 -0.45
CA ARG A 207 14.31 -12.10 -1.57
C ARG A 207 13.23 -11.35 -2.35
N CYS A 208 12.43 -10.51 -1.69
CA CYS A 208 11.52 -9.60 -2.40
C CYS A 208 12.29 -8.56 -3.21
N LEU A 209 13.38 -7.99 -2.66
CA LEU A 209 14.23 -7.04 -3.40
C LEU A 209 14.94 -7.72 -4.58
N ASP A 210 15.46 -8.94 -4.40
CA ASP A 210 16.05 -9.74 -5.48
C ASP A 210 15.05 -9.91 -6.64
N ALA A 211 13.78 -10.20 -6.34
CA ALA A 211 12.73 -10.33 -7.36
C ALA A 211 12.42 -9.00 -8.06
N ILE A 212 12.47 -7.87 -7.35
CA ILE A 212 12.30 -6.55 -7.94
C ILE A 212 13.50 -6.21 -8.84
N ASN A 213 14.71 -6.50 -8.39
CA ASN A 213 15.96 -6.26 -9.11
C ASN A 213 16.10 -7.18 -10.33
N GLY A 214 15.51 -8.38 -10.28
CA GLY A 214 15.66 -9.42 -11.31
C GLY A 214 16.98 -10.20 -11.21
N GLU A 215 17.70 -10.04 -10.10
CA GLU A 215 18.97 -10.73 -9.83
C GLU A 215 19.08 -11.08 -8.34
N GLU A 216 19.83 -12.14 -8.01
CA GLU A 216 20.06 -12.53 -6.62
C GLU A 216 21.19 -11.72 -5.99
N SER A 217 21.07 -11.48 -4.68
CA SER A 217 22.07 -10.78 -3.88
C SER A 217 22.55 -11.67 -2.73
N VAL A 218 23.81 -11.52 -2.33
CA VAL A 218 24.38 -12.28 -1.21
C VAL A 218 23.80 -11.80 0.11
N THR A 219 23.67 -10.48 0.28
CA THR A 219 23.21 -9.82 1.51
C THR A 219 22.03 -8.89 1.25
N LEU A 220 21.32 -8.51 2.31
CA LEU A 220 20.26 -7.51 2.21
C LEU A 220 20.83 -6.15 1.75
N ALA A 221 21.98 -5.73 2.26
CA ALA A 221 22.61 -4.47 1.88
C ALA A 221 22.88 -4.40 0.38
N GLU A 222 23.45 -5.46 -0.20
CA GLU A 222 23.68 -5.55 -1.66
C GLU A 222 22.36 -5.46 -2.45
N ALA A 223 21.30 -6.15 -1.99
CA ALA A 223 19.99 -6.07 -2.64
C ALA A 223 19.40 -4.65 -2.60
N GLN A 224 19.61 -3.93 -1.49
CA GLN A 224 19.17 -2.54 -1.34
C GLN A 224 19.97 -1.58 -2.23
N GLU A 225 21.29 -1.74 -2.32
CA GLU A 225 22.17 -0.95 -3.20
C GLU A 225 21.77 -1.11 -4.67
N LYS A 226 21.58 -2.35 -5.13
CA LYS A 226 21.07 -2.66 -6.47
C LYS A 226 19.70 -2.02 -6.71
N ASN A 227 18.79 -2.10 -5.74
CA ASN A 227 17.44 -1.56 -5.90
C ASN A 227 17.39 -0.04 -5.96
N ALA A 228 18.34 0.66 -5.33
CA ALA A 228 18.38 2.12 -5.33
C ALA A 228 18.56 2.72 -6.74
N VAL A 229 19.23 1.99 -7.64
CA VAL A 229 19.55 2.41 -9.02
C VAL A 229 18.90 1.55 -10.10
N GLY A 230 18.24 0.45 -9.72
CA GLY A 230 17.64 -0.49 -10.65
C GLY A 230 16.45 0.06 -11.46
N PRO A 231 16.06 -0.64 -12.55
CA PRO A 231 14.95 -0.22 -13.41
C PRO A 231 13.59 -0.31 -12.71
N ARG A 232 13.43 -1.27 -11.79
CA ARG A 232 12.29 -1.36 -10.88
C ARG A 232 12.74 -0.96 -9.48
N ARG A 233 12.08 0.04 -8.90
CA ARG A 233 12.47 0.69 -7.66
C ARG A 233 11.44 0.43 -6.58
N ASN A 234 11.88 -0.04 -5.42
CA ASN A 234 11.03 -0.09 -4.23
C ASN A 234 10.90 1.34 -3.67
N VAL A 235 9.74 1.96 -3.91
CA VAL A 235 9.44 3.33 -3.48
C VAL A 235 8.65 3.39 -2.17
N GLY A 236 8.42 2.23 -1.56
CA GLY A 236 7.85 2.11 -0.23
C GLY A 236 7.84 0.66 0.22
N LEU A 237 8.13 0.44 1.50
CA LEU A 237 8.07 -0.87 2.12
C LEU A 237 7.18 -0.79 3.35
N VAL A 238 6.16 -1.65 3.37
CA VAL A 238 5.11 -1.64 4.36
C VAL A 238 5.04 -2.99 5.06
N VAL A 239 5.03 -2.97 6.39
CA VAL A 239 4.78 -4.15 7.22
C VAL A 239 3.59 -3.91 8.13
N GLU A 240 2.98 -4.99 8.63
CA GLU A 240 1.95 -4.93 9.67
C GLU A 240 2.43 -5.59 10.96
N THR A 241 2.15 -4.95 12.09
CA THR A 241 2.51 -5.47 13.40
C THR A 241 1.52 -5.01 14.47
N ARG A 242 1.76 -5.41 15.71
CA ARG A 242 1.00 -4.99 16.88
C ARG A 242 1.75 -3.86 17.60
N GLN A 243 1.02 -3.00 18.30
CA GLN A 243 1.55 -1.88 19.06
C GLN A 243 2.45 -2.31 20.22
N ASP A 244 2.17 -3.46 20.84
CA ASP A 244 2.94 -4.05 21.94
C ASP A 244 4.29 -4.65 21.50
N GLU A 245 4.59 -4.60 20.20
CA GLU A 245 5.87 -5.07 19.62
C GLU A 245 6.73 -3.89 19.12
N ILE A 246 6.33 -2.64 19.39
CA ILE A 246 7.05 -1.44 18.96
C ILE A 246 7.90 -0.90 20.12
N ASP A 247 9.21 -1.00 19.96
CA ASP A 247 10.22 -0.36 20.79
C ASP A 247 11.36 0.22 19.92
N ALA A 248 12.35 0.87 20.55
CA ALA A 248 13.47 1.48 19.85
C ALA A 248 14.30 0.48 19.01
N ASP A 249 14.47 -0.76 19.49
CA ASP A 249 15.22 -1.80 18.78
C ASP A 249 14.45 -2.31 17.56
N GLU A 250 13.13 -2.48 17.68
CA GLU A 250 12.24 -2.80 16.56
C GLU A 250 12.27 -1.67 15.53
N LEU A 251 12.16 -0.41 15.93
CA LEU A 251 12.21 0.73 15.00
C LEU A 251 13.53 0.75 14.21
N ARG A 252 14.66 0.54 14.90
CA ARG A 252 15.99 0.45 14.28
C ARG A 252 16.05 -0.70 13.28
N TRP A 253 15.51 -1.86 13.65
CA TRP A 253 15.44 -3.03 12.78
C TRP A 253 14.56 -2.81 11.54
N LEU A 254 13.36 -2.25 11.72
CA LEU A 254 12.45 -1.92 10.62
C LEU A 254 13.10 -0.95 9.64
N ARG A 255 13.84 0.04 10.14
CA ARG A 255 14.60 0.96 9.30
C ARG A 255 15.76 0.29 8.57
N TYR A 256 16.49 -0.60 9.22
CA TYR A 256 17.54 -1.41 8.58
C TYR A 256 16.98 -2.21 7.39
N LEU A 257 15.80 -2.81 7.56
CA LEU A 257 15.10 -3.52 6.47
C LEU A 257 14.67 -2.60 5.31
N GLY A 258 14.55 -1.30 5.56
CA GLY A 258 14.09 -0.30 4.59
C GLY A 258 12.60 0.04 4.71
N VAL A 259 11.91 -0.38 5.79
CA VAL A 259 10.48 -0.12 6.02
C VAL A 259 10.23 1.38 6.17
N THR A 260 9.26 1.91 5.44
CA THR A 260 8.87 3.33 5.50
C THR A 260 7.48 3.56 6.09
N LYS A 261 6.66 2.52 6.17
CA LYS A 261 5.29 2.57 6.69
C LYS A 261 4.99 1.36 7.56
N VAL A 262 4.36 1.60 8.70
CA VAL A 262 3.92 0.55 9.61
C VAL A 262 2.40 0.57 9.74
N GLN A 263 1.79 -0.59 9.53
CA GLN A 263 0.38 -0.84 9.79
C GLN A 263 0.19 -1.36 11.21
N VAL A 264 -0.58 -0.64 12.03
CA VAL A 264 -0.81 -0.98 13.43
C VAL A 264 -2.28 -1.31 13.65
N GLY A 265 -2.54 -2.49 14.22
CA GLY A 265 -3.86 -2.88 14.67
C GLY A 265 -4.28 -2.12 15.93
N ILE A 266 -4.98 -1.00 15.81
CA ILE A 266 -5.60 -0.29 16.95
C ILE A 266 -6.83 -1.06 17.43
N GLN A 267 -7.68 -1.44 16.48
CA GLN A 267 -9.02 -2.00 16.62
C GLN A 267 -10.00 -1.07 17.33
N SER A 268 -9.74 -0.66 18.57
CA SER A 268 -10.57 0.27 19.33
C SER A 268 -9.71 1.10 20.28
N LEU A 269 -10.21 2.28 20.67
CA LEU A 269 -9.66 3.10 21.77
C LEU A 269 -10.57 3.07 23.01
N ASP A 270 -11.39 2.01 23.15
CA ASP A 270 -12.19 1.70 24.34
C ASP A 270 -11.61 0.45 25.03
N GLU A 271 -11.01 0.66 26.21
CA GLU A 271 -10.40 -0.40 27.03
C GLU A 271 -11.35 -1.56 27.31
N ARG A 272 -12.63 -1.28 27.53
CA ARG A 272 -13.63 -2.31 27.79
C ARG A 272 -13.83 -3.18 26.55
N VAL A 273 -13.90 -2.57 25.36
CA VAL A 273 -14.03 -3.30 24.09
C VAL A 273 -12.77 -4.12 23.82
N LEU A 274 -11.58 -3.55 24.03
CA LEU A 274 -10.31 -4.28 23.87
C LEU A 274 -10.22 -5.51 24.78
N ALA A 275 -10.61 -5.36 26.05
CA ALA A 275 -10.62 -6.44 27.04
C ALA A 275 -11.63 -7.55 26.66
N LEU A 276 -12.88 -7.18 26.34
CA LEU A 276 -13.91 -8.15 25.93
C LEU A 276 -13.49 -8.96 24.69
N ASN A 277 -12.73 -8.35 23.79
CA ASN A 277 -12.29 -8.99 22.56
C ASN A 277 -10.92 -9.68 22.68
N GLN A 278 -10.36 -9.77 23.90
CA GLN A 278 -9.08 -10.39 24.21
C GLN A 278 -7.92 -9.87 23.35
N ARG A 279 -7.85 -8.54 23.15
CA ARG A 279 -6.86 -7.95 22.26
C ARG A 279 -5.42 -8.15 22.75
N GLY A 280 -5.24 -8.16 24.08
CA GLY A 280 -3.97 -8.42 24.76
C GLY A 280 -3.10 -7.20 25.02
N HIS A 281 -3.60 -5.98 24.77
CA HIS A 281 -2.96 -4.71 25.11
C HIS A 281 -4.04 -3.64 25.34
N ASP A 282 -3.61 -2.48 25.82
CA ASP A 282 -4.45 -1.34 26.19
C ASP A 282 -4.28 -0.15 25.24
N VAL A 283 -5.03 0.93 25.51
CA VAL A 283 -4.94 2.17 24.74
C VAL A 283 -3.58 2.84 24.94
N GLN A 284 -2.96 2.70 26.11
CA GLN A 284 -1.65 3.29 26.38
C GLN A 284 -0.56 2.71 25.48
N ALA A 285 -0.53 1.39 25.28
CA ALA A 285 0.36 0.73 24.32
C ALA A 285 0.18 1.28 22.90
N THR A 286 -1.06 1.62 22.52
CA THR A 286 -1.33 2.26 21.22
C THR A 286 -0.75 3.67 21.16
N ARG A 287 -0.92 4.48 22.21
CA ARG A 287 -0.32 5.83 22.28
C ARG A 287 1.19 5.78 22.19
N ASP A 288 1.82 4.88 22.94
CA ASP A 288 3.28 4.75 22.99
C ASP A 288 3.86 4.29 21.66
N ALA A 289 3.24 3.28 21.02
CA ALA A 289 3.67 2.83 19.69
C ALA A 289 3.54 3.93 18.64
N PHE A 290 2.46 4.71 18.66
CA PHE A 290 2.24 5.82 17.74
C PHE A 290 3.25 6.94 17.95
N ARG A 291 3.53 7.31 19.21
CA ARG A 291 4.56 8.28 19.56
C ARG A 291 5.93 7.85 19.03
N GLN A 292 6.35 6.61 19.32
CA GLN A 292 7.62 6.06 18.88
C GLN A 292 7.74 6.00 17.36
N LEU A 293 6.73 5.49 16.65
CA LEU A 293 6.71 5.44 15.19
C LEU A 293 6.81 6.84 14.57
N ARG A 294 6.10 7.83 15.14
CA ARG A 294 6.10 9.20 14.64
C ARG A 294 7.47 9.86 14.81
N LEU A 295 8.07 9.74 15.99
CA LEU A 295 9.41 10.28 16.28
C LEU A 295 10.51 9.60 15.45
N ALA A 296 10.36 8.32 15.12
CA ALA A 296 11.23 7.62 14.18
C ALA A 296 10.90 7.91 12.69
N GLY A 297 9.92 8.78 12.42
CA GLY A 297 9.57 9.26 11.09
C GLY A 297 8.68 8.33 10.27
N PHE A 298 8.28 7.16 10.77
CA PHE A 298 7.45 6.22 10.02
C PHE A 298 6.11 6.82 9.65
N LYS A 299 5.60 6.49 8.45
CA LYS A 299 4.20 6.71 8.13
C LYS A 299 3.33 5.69 8.88
N ILE A 300 2.32 6.16 9.59
CA ILE A 300 1.50 5.31 10.48
C ILE A 300 0.15 5.03 9.85
N HIS A 301 -0.13 3.74 9.62
CA HIS A 301 -1.40 3.28 9.07
C HIS A 301 -2.18 2.52 10.14
N GLY A 302 -3.20 3.15 10.72
CA GLY A 302 -4.06 2.52 11.72
C GLY A 302 -5.08 1.56 11.10
N HIS A 303 -5.36 0.45 11.79
CA HIS A 303 -6.54 -0.38 11.53
C HIS A 303 -7.53 -0.22 12.69
N TRP A 304 -8.71 0.31 12.40
CA TRP A 304 -9.81 0.47 13.37
C TRP A 304 -10.99 -0.43 12.97
N MET A 305 -11.69 -0.99 13.95
CA MET A 305 -12.76 -1.96 13.73
C MET A 305 -14.06 -1.50 14.39
N ALA A 306 -15.15 -1.48 13.60
CA ALA A 306 -16.50 -1.29 14.13
C ALA A 306 -17.13 -2.64 14.50
N ASN A 307 -18.17 -2.59 15.33
CA ASN A 307 -19.01 -3.74 15.67
C ASN A 307 -18.22 -4.89 16.31
N LEU A 308 -17.26 -4.56 17.17
CA LEU A 308 -16.61 -5.57 18.02
C LEU A 308 -17.56 -6.04 19.13
N LEU A 309 -17.25 -7.14 19.81
CA LEU A 309 -18.06 -7.63 20.92
C LEU A 309 -18.19 -6.54 22.00
N GLY A 310 -19.43 -6.23 22.39
CA GLY A 310 -19.73 -5.20 23.39
C GLY A 310 -19.75 -3.75 22.88
N ALA A 311 -19.59 -3.51 21.58
CA ALA A 311 -19.76 -2.20 20.97
C ALA A 311 -21.22 -1.96 20.50
N THR A 312 -21.64 -0.69 20.49
CA THR A 312 -22.87 -0.20 19.87
C THR A 312 -22.53 0.84 18.79
N PRO A 313 -23.45 1.18 17.86
CA PRO A 313 -23.19 2.22 16.87
C PRO A 313 -22.79 3.57 17.49
N GLU A 314 -23.37 3.93 18.63
CA GLU A 314 -23.04 5.14 19.37
C GLU A 314 -21.65 5.07 19.99
N SER A 315 -21.29 3.92 20.60
CA SER A 315 -19.96 3.74 21.17
C SER A 315 -18.88 3.71 20.08
N ASP A 316 -19.13 3.02 18.97
CA ASP A 316 -18.22 2.97 17.82
C ASP A 316 -17.99 4.36 17.22
N ARG A 317 -19.05 5.16 17.10
CA ARG A 317 -18.95 6.55 16.63
C ARG A 317 -18.09 7.39 17.57
N ALA A 318 -18.29 7.27 18.88
CA ALA A 318 -17.51 7.99 19.88
C ALA A 318 -16.04 7.52 19.90
N ASP A 319 -15.81 6.21 19.80
CA ASP A 319 -14.49 5.59 19.75
C ASP A 319 -13.71 6.03 18.51
N PHE A 320 -14.37 6.06 17.34
CA PHE A 320 -13.79 6.58 16.11
C PHE A 320 -13.35 8.04 16.27
N GLY A 321 -14.14 8.85 16.98
CA GLY A 321 -13.80 10.24 17.31
C GLY A 321 -12.51 10.37 18.14
N ARG A 322 -12.20 9.38 18.99
CA ARG A 322 -10.98 9.35 19.82
C ARG A 322 -9.71 9.28 18.98
N LEU A 323 -9.74 8.71 17.77
CA LEU A 323 -8.59 8.68 16.85
C LEU A 323 -8.06 10.10 16.55
N TRP A 324 -8.94 11.11 16.64
CA TRP A 324 -8.64 12.50 16.28
C TRP A 324 -8.47 13.40 17.51
N SER A 325 -9.29 13.19 18.54
CA SER A 325 -9.23 13.98 19.77
C SER A 325 -8.07 13.59 20.68
N ASP A 326 -7.64 12.33 20.66
CA ASP A 326 -6.43 11.88 21.34
C ASP A 326 -5.19 12.27 20.52
N THR A 327 -4.41 13.23 21.04
CA THR A 327 -3.24 13.80 20.36
C THR A 327 -2.13 12.78 20.12
N ALA A 328 -2.05 11.72 20.93
CA ALA A 328 -1.04 10.69 20.75
C ALA A 328 -1.31 9.81 19.52
N VAL A 329 -2.59 9.56 19.21
CA VAL A 329 -2.98 8.59 18.18
C VAL A 329 -2.92 9.19 16.77
N ARG A 330 -3.84 10.05 16.32
CA ARG A 330 -3.78 10.79 15.03
C ARG A 330 -3.01 10.08 13.88
N PRO A 331 -3.55 8.99 13.30
CA PRO A 331 -2.90 8.23 12.23
C PRO A 331 -2.78 9.02 10.91
N ASP A 332 -1.84 8.64 10.04
CA ASP A 332 -1.70 9.22 8.69
C ASP A 332 -2.63 8.56 7.67
N GLU A 333 -2.78 7.24 7.78
CA GLU A 333 -3.71 6.44 6.99
C GLU A 333 -4.58 5.59 7.90
N LEU A 334 -5.77 5.22 7.42
CA LEU A 334 -6.69 4.36 8.14
C LEU A 334 -7.23 3.25 7.25
N LYS A 335 -7.44 2.07 7.84
CA LYS A 335 -8.40 1.07 7.34
C LYS A 335 -9.51 0.93 8.35
N ILE A 336 -10.74 1.11 7.89
CA ILE A 336 -11.96 0.93 8.66
C ILE A 336 -12.47 -0.47 8.32
N TYR A 337 -12.53 -1.34 9.33
CA TYR A 337 -12.87 -2.74 9.18
C TYR A 337 -14.06 -3.09 10.06
N PRO A 338 -15.30 -2.95 9.55
CA PRO A 338 -16.44 -3.56 10.21
C PRO A 338 -16.17 -5.04 10.47
N THR A 339 -16.49 -5.51 11.68
CA THR A 339 -16.25 -6.89 12.08
C THR A 339 -17.06 -7.83 11.19
N MET A 340 -16.38 -8.74 10.52
CA MET A 340 -17.00 -9.76 9.66
C MET A 340 -17.01 -11.09 10.40
N LEU A 341 -18.20 -11.61 10.68
CA LEU A 341 -18.37 -12.87 11.41
C LEU A 341 -18.02 -14.06 10.50
N VAL A 342 -16.98 -14.79 10.87
CA VAL A 342 -16.46 -15.95 10.15
C VAL A 342 -16.46 -17.18 11.07
N PRO A 343 -16.74 -18.40 10.56
CA PRO A 343 -16.97 -19.57 11.41
C PRO A 343 -15.71 -20.07 12.13
N ASN A 344 -14.53 -19.69 11.66
CA ASN A 344 -13.23 -20.10 12.22
C ASN A 344 -12.60 -19.03 13.15
N ALA A 345 -13.42 -18.11 13.66
CA ALA A 345 -13.07 -17.18 14.73
C ALA A 345 -13.88 -17.53 15.98
N GLU A 346 -13.30 -17.37 17.17
CA GLU A 346 -13.98 -17.65 18.44
C GLU A 346 -15.25 -16.81 18.62
N LEU A 347 -15.31 -15.60 18.06
CA LEU A 347 -16.49 -14.74 18.03
C LEU A 347 -17.73 -15.44 17.45
N TYR A 348 -17.55 -16.45 16.59
CA TYR A 348 -18.65 -17.27 16.07
C TYR A 348 -19.42 -17.98 17.20
N GLU A 349 -18.74 -18.47 18.23
CA GLU A 349 -19.37 -19.15 19.36
C GLU A 349 -20.20 -18.18 20.20
N TYR A 350 -19.72 -16.94 20.38
CA TYR A 350 -20.48 -15.87 21.05
C TYR A 350 -21.76 -15.55 20.28
N TRP A 351 -21.70 -15.50 18.95
CA TRP A 351 -22.88 -15.33 18.11
C TRP A 351 -23.87 -16.50 18.25
N GLN A 352 -23.38 -17.74 18.27
CA GLN A 352 -24.24 -18.93 18.45
C GLN A 352 -24.97 -18.93 19.80
N ARG A 353 -24.36 -18.35 20.84
CA ARG A 353 -24.99 -18.16 22.17
C ARG A 353 -25.90 -16.92 22.24
N GLY A 354 -25.98 -16.11 21.18
CA GLY A 354 -26.76 -14.88 21.15
C GLY A 354 -26.10 -13.66 21.82
N GLU A 355 -24.83 -13.78 22.22
CA GLU A 355 -24.06 -12.74 22.93
C GLU A 355 -23.48 -11.67 21.99
N TYR A 356 -23.40 -11.97 20.68
CA TYR A 356 -22.95 -11.05 19.65
C TYR A 356 -23.95 -10.99 18.51
N GLN A 357 -24.25 -9.77 18.03
CA GLN A 357 -25.08 -9.55 16.85
C GLN A 357 -24.36 -8.59 15.90
N PRO A 358 -24.08 -9.02 14.65
CA PRO A 358 -23.59 -8.10 13.63
C PRO A 358 -24.60 -6.98 13.37
N TYR A 359 -24.12 -5.77 13.10
CA TYR A 359 -25.00 -4.69 12.64
C TYR A 359 -25.66 -5.05 11.31
N ASP A 360 -26.92 -4.62 11.16
CA ASP A 360 -27.57 -4.62 9.87
C ASP A 360 -26.92 -3.60 8.92
N GLU A 361 -27.28 -3.70 7.65
CA GLU A 361 -26.66 -2.90 6.59
C GLU A 361 -26.94 -1.40 6.73
N GLU A 362 -28.13 -1.02 7.16
CA GLU A 362 -28.54 0.38 7.25
C GLU A 362 -27.83 1.05 8.42
N THR A 363 -27.83 0.39 9.58
CA THR A 363 -27.07 0.81 10.78
C THR A 363 -25.59 0.96 10.48
N LEU A 364 -24.98 -0.03 9.81
CA LEU A 364 -23.57 0.03 9.46
C LEU A 364 -23.27 1.14 8.44
N THR A 365 -24.13 1.32 7.44
CA THR A 365 -23.96 2.37 6.43
C THR A 365 -24.00 3.75 7.05
N GLU A 366 -24.94 3.99 7.97
CA GLU A 366 -25.05 5.25 8.68
C GLU A 366 -23.82 5.52 9.56
N LEU A 367 -23.40 4.53 10.36
CA LEU A 367 -22.19 4.61 11.17
C LEU A 367 -20.96 4.96 10.33
N LEU A 368 -20.78 4.30 9.18
CA LEU A 368 -19.63 4.52 8.30
C LEU A 368 -19.66 5.92 7.65
N ALA A 369 -20.85 6.42 7.28
CA ALA A 369 -21.00 7.78 6.77
C ALA A 369 -20.58 8.81 7.82
N ASP A 370 -20.97 8.59 9.08
CA ASP A 370 -20.59 9.43 10.21
C ASP A 370 -19.10 9.35 10.56
N CYS A 371 -18.50 8.16 10.51
CA CYS A 371 -17.07 7.99 10.70
C CYS A 371 -16.30 8.74 9.61
N LEU A 372 -16.67 8.58 8.33
CA LEU A 372 -15.99 9.25 7.21
C LEU A 372 -16.07 10.78 7.31
N ALA A 373 -17.17 11.33 7.83
CA ALA A 373 -17.32 12.78 8.04
C ALA A 373 -16.41 13.34 9.13
N GLN A 374 -15.95 12.52 10.08
CA GLN A 374 -15.03 12.93 11.14
C GLN A 374 -13.56 12.94 10.69
N VAL A 375 -13.24 12.28 9.57
CA VAL A 375 -11.85 12.07 9.15
C VAL A 375 -11.16 13.40 8.79
N PRO A 376 -10.04 13.74 9.45
CA PRO A 376 -9.30 14.96 9.15
C PRO A 376 -8.71 14.96 7.74
N ARG A 377 -8.49 16.18 7.22
CA ARG A 377 -8.03 16.38 5.83
C ARG A 377 -6.64 15.83 5.51
N TYR A 378 -5.81 15.60 6.54
CA TYR A 378 -4.47 15.04 6.44
C TYR A 378 -4.46 13.51 6.45
N VAL A 379 -5.62 12.85 6.59
CA VAL A 379 -5.71 11.39 6.73
C VAL A 379 -6.19 10.76 5.44
N ARG A 380 -5.60 9.64 5.05
CA ARG A 380 -6.08 8.82 3.93
C ARG A 380 -6.79 7.57 4.42
N VAL A 381 -8.08 7.41 4.09
CA VAL A 381 -8.79 6.16 4.39
C VAL A 381 -8.62 5.20 3.21
N ASN A 382 -7.72 4.24 3.33
CA ASN A 382 -7.36 3.33 2.24
C ASN A 382 -8.46 2.32 1.94
N ARG A 383 -9.16 1.84 2.97
CA ARG A 383 -10.19 0.79 2.86
C ARG A 383 -11.25 0.93 3.94
N VAL A 384 -12.51 0.58 3.61
CA VAL A 384 -13.68 0.61 4.52
C VAL A 384 -14.35 -0.78 4.65
N ILE A 385 -13.60 -1.82 4.32
CA ILE A 385 -14.02 -3.22 4.42
C ILE A 385 -12.80 -4.14 4.35
N ARG A 386 -12.84 -5.33 4.94
CA ARG A 386 -11.81 -6.37 4.72
C ARG A 386 -11.98 -7.06 3.36
N ASP A 387 -10.99 -7.83 2.94
CA ASP A 387 -11.02 -8.58 1.66
C ASP A 387 -11.45 -10.03 1.83
N PHE A 388 -12.37 -10.27 2.75
CA PHE A 388 -12.88 -11.62 2.96
C PHE A 388 -13.90 -11.99 1.88
N PRO A 389 -13.81 -13.19 1.30
CA PRO A 389 -14.87 -13.74 0.46
C PRO A 389 -16.20 -13.71 1.23
N THR A 390 -17.25 -13.17 0.60
CA THR A 390 -18.58 -13.04 1.22
C THR A 390 -19.21 -14.40 1.54
N THR A 391 -18.74 -15.47 0.87
CA THR A 391 -19.08 -16.87 1.15
C THR A 391 -18.68 -17.31 2.56
N ASN A 392 -17.65 -16.69 3.14
CA ASN A 392 -17.16 -17.02 4.48
C ASN A 392 -17.85 -16.19 5.58
N VAL A 393 -18.69 -15.23 5.20
CA VAL A 393 -19.42 -14.36 6.13
C VAL A 393 -20.72 -15.04 6.54
N VAL A 394 -20.79 -15.44 7.80
CA VAL A 394 -21.95 -16.11 8.39
C VAL A 394 -23.16 -15.17 8.42
N ALA A 395 -23.00 -14.01 9.04
CA ALA A 395 -24.04 -13.01 9.24
C ALA A 395 -23.46 -11.58 9.21
N GLY A 396 -24.32 -10.58 9.01
CA GLY A 396 -23.95 -9.17 8.86
C GLY A 396 -23.76 -8.74 7.39
N ASN A 397 -23.11 -7.60 7.18
CA ASN A 397 -22.96 -7.02 5.85
C ASN A 397 -22.06 -7.84 4.91
N LYS A 398 -22.55 -8.05 3.67
CA LYS A 398 -21.84 -8.75 2.59
C LYS A 398 -21.47 -7.84 1.41
N LYS A 399 -21.78 -6.54 1.47
CA LYS A 399 -21.50 -5.61 0.36
C LYS A 399 -20.01 -5.30 0.26
N ALA A 400 -19.40 -5.56 -0.90
CA ALA A 400 -17.98 -5.31 -1.14
C ALA A 400 -17.63 -3.82 -1.40
N ASN A 401 -18.61 -2.97 -1.66
CA ASN A 401 -18.45 -1.56 -2.04
C ASN A 401 -18.85 -0.56 -0.93
N LEU A 402 -18.68 -0.94 0.35
CA LEU A 402 -19.08 -0.11 1.51
C LEU A 402 -18.59 1.34 1.46
N ARG A 403 -17.34 1.59 1.01
CA ARG A 403 -16.83 2.95 0.90
C ARG A 403 -17.72 3.83 0.01
N GLN A 404 -18.15 3.31 -1.14
CA GLN A 404 -18.98 4.06 -2.09
C GLN A 404 -20.35 4.35 -1.47
N ILE A 405 -20.97 3.36 -0.85
CA ILE A 405 -22.30 3.48 -0.23
C ILE A 405 -22.26 4.50 0.91
N ALA A 406 -21.30 4.40 1.82
CA ALA A 406 -21.14 5.34 2.93
C ALA A 406 -20.82 6.76 2.44
N THR A 407 -20.07 6.91 1.35
CA THR A 407 -19.79 8.20 0.73
C THR A 407 -21.08 8.84 0.18
N GLN A 408 -21.86 8.09 -0.60
CA GLN A 408 -23.14 8.56 -1.14
C GLN A 408 -24.13 8.93 -0.04
N ARG A 409 -24.17 8.15 1.03
CA ARG A 409 -25.00 8.44 2.21
C ARG A 409 -24.61 9.77 2.85
N ALA A 410 -23.31 9.97 3.11
CA ALA A 410 -22.80 11.20 3.70
C ALA A 410 -23.12 12.43 2.82
N GLU A 411 -22.92 12.32 1.50
CA GLU A 411 -23.24 13.38 0.53
C GLU A 411 -24.73 13.72 0.50
N ALA A 412 -25.61 12.71 0.49
CA ALA A 412 -27.06 12.91 0.51
C ALA A 412 -27.55 13.61 1.79
N GLN A 413 -26.81 13.49 2.89
CA GLN A 413 -27.08 14.14 4.18
C GLN A 413 -26.34 15.48 4.34
N GLY A 414 -25.64 15.96 3.30
CA GLY A 414 -24.90 17.21 3.36
C GLY A 414 -23.64 17.18 4.23
N ARG A 415 -23.13 15.99 4.58
CA ARG A 415 -21.91 15.84 5.38
C ARG A 415 -20.68 16.04 4.48
N LYS A 416 -19.80 16.98 4.86
CA LYS A 416 -18.57 17.28 4.08
C LYS A 416 -17.48 16.24 4.38
N LEU A 417 -17.13 15.44 3.37
CA LEU A 417 -15.98 14.52 3.43
C LEU A 417 -14.69 15.24 3.07
N ARG A 418 -13.60 14.97 3.80
CA ARG A 418 -12.32 15.69 3.64
C ARG A 418 -11.09 14.79 3.59
N ASP A 419 -11.23 13.48 3.70
CA ASP A 419 -10.07 12.57 3.68
C ASP A 419 -9.33 12.64 2.33
N ILE A 420 -8.03 12.34 2.36
CA ILE A 420 -7.16 12.43 1.19
C ILE A 420 -7.76 11.66 0.00
N ARG A 421 -8.26 10.43 0.24
CA ARG A 421 -8.81 9.57 -0.82
C ARG A 421 -10.02 10.20 -1.54
N TYR A 422 -10.83 10.97 -0.83
CA TYR A 422 -11.98 11.67 -1.43
C TYR A 422 -11.54 12.85 -2.29
N ARG A 423 -10.40 13.46 -1.94
CA ARG A 423 -9.89 14.70 -2.52
C ARG A 423 -8.82 14.49 -3.60
N GLU A 424 -8.26 13.29 -3.78
CA GLU A 424 -7.23 13.02 -4.81
C GLU A 424 -7.69 13.49 -6.20
N ILE A 425 -6.86 14.28 -6.90
CA ILE A 425 -7.12 14.61 -8.31
C ILE A 425 -7.12 13.32 -9.12
N ARG A 426 -8.15 13.14 -9.96
CA ARG A 426 -8.29 11.89 -10.71
C ARG A 426 -7.61 11.97 -12.06
N ARG A 427 -8.39 12.02 -13.14
CA ARG A 427 -7.88 12.18 -14.52
C ARG A 427 -8.02 13.62 -14.99
N ASP A 428 -8.38 14.52 -14.08
CA ASP A 428 -8.62 15.92 -14.41
C ASP A 428 -7.28 16.56 -14.78
N LYS A 429 -7.24 17.25 -15.92
CA LYS A 429 -6.08 18.03 -16.30
C LYS A 429 -6.01 19.23 -15.36
N VAL A 430 -4.93 19.33 -14.61
CA VAL A 430 -4.68 20.43 -13.67
C VAL A 430 -3.38 21.10 -14.09
N THR A 431 -3.36 22.42 -14.13
CA THR A 431 -2.15 23.20 -14.38
C THR A 431 -1.58 23.75 -13.08
N ARG A 432 -0.32 24.20 -13.10
CA ARG A 432 0.31 24.80 -11.93
C ARG A 432 -0.42 26.05 -11.43
N ALA A 433 -1.03 26.82 -12.33
CA ALA A 433 -1.78 28.04 -11.99
C ALA A 433 -3.07 27.74 -11.23
N ASP A 434 -3.62 26.53 -11.39
CA ASP A 434 -4.84 26.10 -10.68
C ASP A 434 -4.55 25.68 -9.22
N LEU A 435 -3.26 25.55 -8.86
CA LEU A 435 -2.82 24.98 -7.60
C LEU A 435 -2.32 26.04 -6.63
N HIS A 436 -2.83 26.00 -5.40
CA HIS A 436 -2.31 26.77 -4.28
C HIS A 436 -1.74 25.86 -3.20
N LEU A 437 -0.74 26.35 -2.47
CA LEU A 437 -0.17 25.65 -1.33
C LEU A 437 -1.05 25.89 -0.11
N GLN A 438 -1.50 24.82 0.53
CA GLN A 438 -2.18 24.83 1.81
C GLN A 438 -1.29 24.14 2.86
N VAL A 439 -1.19 24.72 4.06
CA VAL A 439 -0.54 24.07 5.20
C VAL A 439 -1.59 23.81 6.28
N THR A 440 -1.68 22.57 6.74
CA THR A 440 -2.52 22.19 7.88
C THR A 440 -1.61 21.74 9.01
N THR A 441 -1.51 22.56 10.05
CA THR A 441 -0.74 22.25 11.26
C THR A 441 -1.64 21.58 12.30
N TYR A 442 -1.14 20.55 12.97
CA TYR A 442 -1.83 19.93 14.10
C TYR A 442 -0.82 19.39 15.11
N GLU A 443 -1.16 19.51 16.40
CA GLU A 443 -0.31 19.00 17.47
C GLU A 443 -0.44 17.49 17.65
N THR A 444 0.61 16.87 18.14
CA THR A 444 0.55 15.56 18.77
C THR A 444 1.07 15.70 20.19
N ASP A 445 1.22 14.59 20.89
CA ASP A 445 1.80 14.57 22.22
C ASP A 445 3.34 14.65 22.25
N ALA A 446 4.02 14.51 21.10
CA ALA A 446 5.49 14.58 21.02
C ALA A 446 6.03 15.35 19.81
N THR A 447 5.16 15.77 18.89
CA THR A 447 5.55 16.49 17.68
C THR A 447 4.48 17.51 17.29
N THR A 448 4.90 18.58 16.62
CA THR A 448 4.02 19.43 15.82
C THR A 448 4.08 18.96 14.37
N GLU A 449 2.94 18.55 13.80
CA GLU A 449 2.86 18.03 12.43
C GLU A 449 2.35 19.11 11.47
N HIS A 450 2.94 19.16 10.29
CA HIS A 450 2.56 20.03 9.18
C HIS A 450 2.26 19.18 7.95
N PHE A 451 0.99 19.21 7.52
CA PHE A 451 0.56 18.64 6.26
C PHE A 451 0.53 19.73 5.20
N LEU A 452 1.54 19.74 4.34
CA LEU A 452 1.66 20.66 3.21
C LEU A 452 0.99 20.01 2.00
N SER A 453 0.07 20.68 1.34
CA SER A 453 -0.64 20.15 0.17
C SER A 453 -0.78 21.18 -0.94
N TYR A 454 -0.64 20.73 -2.18
CA TYR A 454 -1.05 21.50 -3.35
C TYR A 454 -2.47 21.13 -3.73
N GLU A 455 -3.32 22.14 -3.81
CA GLU A 455 -4.77 21.97 -3.94
C GLU A 455 -5.37 22.88 -5.01
N THR A 456 -6.40 22.38 -5.68
CA THR A 456 -7.25 23.19 -6.57
C THR A 456 -8.22 24.06 -5.77
N ALA A 457 -8.89 25.01 -6.43
CA ALA A 457 -9.92 25.85 -5.79
C ALA A 457 -11.09 25.04 -5.18
N ASP A 458 -11.39 23.85 -5.72
CA ASP A 458 -12.38 22.90 -5.19
C ASP A 458 -11.78 21.89 -4.18
N GLU A 459 -10.62 22.22 -3.60
CA GLU A 459 -9.91 21.45 -2.56
C GLU A 459 -9.43 20.06 -3.01
N ARG A 460 -9.23 19.82 -4.32
CA ARG A 460 -8.67 18.56 -4.84
C ARG A 460 -7.15 18.54 -4.68
N LEU A 461 -6.61 17.41 -4.24
CA LEU A 461 -5.20 17.23 -3.90
C LEU A 461 -4.38 16.78 -5.10
N ALA A 462 -3.41 17.61 -5.51
CA ALA A 462 -2.44 17.31 -6.56
C ALA A 462 -1.16 16.67 -6.03
N GLY A 463 -0.78 17.00 -4.81
CA GLY A 463 0.35 16.40 -4.11
C GLY A 463 0.42 16.92 -2.67
N PHE A 464 1.15 16.22 -1.81
CA PHE A 464 1.32 16.61 -0.43
C PHE A 464 2.64 16.11 0.16
N LEU A 465 3.02 16.71 1.29
CA LEU A 465 4.18 16.36 2.10
C LEU A 465 3.77 16.37 3.58
N ARG A 466 4.28 15.38 4.34
CA ARG A 466 4.16 15.33 5.81
C ARG A 466 5.49 15.75 6.43
N LEU A 467 5.48 16.86 7.14
CA LEU A 467 6.62 17.39 7.89
C LEU A 467 6.31 17.31 9.38
N SER A 468 7.27 16.82 10.16
CA SER A 468 7.15 16.62 11.60
C SER A 468 8.26 17.39 12.30
N PHE A 469 7.87 18.17 13.31
CA PHE A 469 8.78 18.86 14.22
C PHE A 469 8.69 18.20 15.60
N PRO A 470 9.68 17.39 15.99
CA PRO A 470 9.75 16.86 17.35
C PRO A 470 9.76 18.00 18.38
N HIS A 471 8.99 17.83 19.46
CA HIS A 471 9.02 18.78 20.57
C HIS A 471 10.40 18.75 21.26
N PRO A 472 10.90 19.87 21.82
CA PRO A 472 12.23 19.93 22.42
C PRO A 472 12.46 18.95 23.59
N ASP A 473 11.39 18.60 24.29
CA ASP A 473 11.35 17.68 25.44
C ASP A 473 10.95 16.25 25.07
N ALA A 474 10.69 15.97 23.79
CA ALA A 474 10.34 14.63 23.33
C ALA A 474 11.53 13.67 23.49
N GLU A 475 11.28 12.55 24.17
CA GLU A 475 12.26 11.47 24.27
C GLU A 475 12.32 10.72 22.92
N LEU A 476 13.42 10.92 22.18
CA LEU A 476 13.61 10.32 20.87
C LEU A 476 13.97 8.83 21.01
N PRO A 477 13.25 7.91 20.35
CA PRO A 477 13.60 6.49 20.39
C PRO A 477 14.91 6.20 19.65
N LEU A 478 15.30 7.07 18.72
CA LEU A 478 16.53 6.96 17.93
C LEU A 478 17.37 8.25 18.14
N PRO A 479 18.42 8.20 18.98
CA PRO A 479 19.22 9.39 19.33
C PRO A 479 19.85 10.09 18.13
N GLU A 480 20.13 9.37 17.04
CA GLU A 480 20.68 9.95 15.81
C GLU A 480 19.75 10.98 15.12
N LEU A 481 18.45 10.98 15.46
CA LEU A 481 17.47 11.94 14.95
C LEU A 481 17.44 13.25 15.76
N ALA A 482 18.23 13.39 16.82
CA ALA A 482 18.29 14.61 17.60
C ALA A 482 18.58 15.85 16.73
N GLY A 483 17.81 16.92 16.94
CA GLY A 483 17.95 18.18 16.20
C GLY A 483 17.47 18.15 14.74
N HIS A 484 16.81 17.07 14.30
CA HIS A 484 16.24 16.97 12.95
C HIS A 484 14.76 17.34 12.94
N ALA A 485 14.35 18.14 11.94
CA ALA A 485 13.00 18.06 11.42
C ALA A 485 12.86 16.78 10.57
N MET A 486 11.66 16.25 10.40
CA MET A 486 11.45 14.97 9.71
C MET A 486 10.42 15.06 8.59
N ILE A 487 10.81 14.75 7.36
CA ILE A 487 9.89 14.49 6.24
C ILE A 487 9.48 13.02 6.31
N ARG A 488 8.19 12.78 6.61
CA ARG A 488 7.62 11.44 6.80
C ARG A 488 7.00 10.86 5.52
N GLU A 489 6.61 11.72 4.58
CA GLU A 489 6.03 11.33 3.30
C GLU A 489 6.11 12.48 2.30
N VAL A 490 6.38 12.15 1.03
CA VAL A 490 6.12 13.03 -0.13
C VAL A 490 5.33 12.22 -1.15
N HIS A 491 4.21 12.77 -1.62
CA HIS A 491 3.35 12.11 -2.60
C HIS A 491 2.86 13.10 -3.64
N VAL A 492 3.00 12.78 -4.93
CA VAL A 492 2.50 13.58 -6.04
C VAL A 492 1.65 12.68 -6.93
N TYR A 493 0.43 13.12 -7.24
CA TYR A 493 -0.50 12.36 -8.08
C TYR A 493 -0.15 12.55 -9.57
N GLY A 494 -0.45 11.53 -10.38
CA GLY A 494 -0.05 11.41 -11.79
C GLY A 494 -0.26 12.64 -12.65
N PRO A 495 -1.45 13.27 -12.66
CA PRO A 495 -1.68 14.46 -13.47
C PRO A 495 -0.79 15.66 -13.10
N ALA A 496 -0.16 15.64 -11.92
CA ALA A 496 0.71 16.68 -11.42
C ALA A 496 2.22 16.31 -11.46
N LEU A 497 2.57 15.09 -11.90
CA LEU A 497 3.96 14.63 -11.93
C LEU A 497 4.83 15.42 -12.92
N ASN A 498 4.26 15.85 -14.06
CA ASN A 498 4.99 16.52 -15.14
C ASN A 498 4.83 18.04 -15.12
N LEU A 499 4.19 18.61 -14.10
CA LEU A 499 4.02 20.07 -13.99
C LEU A 499 5.38 20.73 -13.65
N GLY A 500 6.08 21.20 -14.68
CA GLY A 500 7.37 21.90 -14.56
C GLY A 500 8.46 21.45 -15.55
N GLU A 501 8.21 20.43 -16.39
CA GLU A 501 9.25 19.89 -17.29
C GLU A 501 9.45 20.67 -18.61
N ASP A 502 8.50 21.53 -19.02
CA ASP A 502 8.49 22.16 -20.36
C ASP A 502 8.69 23.70 -20.39
N SER A 503 9.53 24.30 -19.54
CA SER A 503 9.95 25.72 -19.76
C SER A 503 11.11 26.20 -18.89
N GLN A 504 12.03 26.98 -19.50
CA GLN A 504 13.23 27.53 -18.85
C GLN A 504 12.90 28.70 -17.90
N GLY A 505 13.19 28.54 -16.60
CA GLY A 505 13.23 29.59 -15.55
C GLY A 505 13.38 29.02 -14.12
N GLU A 506 13.81 29.82 -13.14
CA GLU A 506 14.52 29.30 -11.93
C GLU A 506 13.68 29.02 -10.65
N ALA A 507 12.42 29.46 -10.51
CA ALA A 507 11.64 29.18 -9.29
C ALA A 507 10.15 28.84 -9.51
N GLN A 508 9.51 29.40 -10.55
CA GLN A 508 8.13 29.04 -10.93
C GLN A 508 8.01 27.67 -11.63
N HIS A 509 9.15 27.04 -11.97
CA HIS A 509 9.25 25.87 -12.83
C HIS A 509 9.57 24.57 -12.06
N MET A 510 9.60 24.62 -10.73
CA MET A 510 9.82 23.44 -9.91
C MET A 510 8.60 22.51 -9.94
N GLY A 511 8.86 21.22 -10.18
CA GLY A 511 7.88 20.15 -9.98
C GLY A 511 7.22 20.23 -8.60
N VAL A 512 5.94 19.86 -8.52
CA VAL A 512 5.12 19.93 -7.29
C VAL A 512 5.85 19.31 -6.08
N GLY A 513 6.45 18.14 -6.26
CA GLY A 513 7.21 17.44 -5.20
C GLY A 513 8.45 18.20 -4.75
N SER A 514 9.23 18.75 -5.70
CA SER A 514 10.42 19.53 -5.40
C SER A 514 10.08 20.80 -4.63
N HIS A 515 8.99 21.48 -5.00
CA HIS A 515 8.56 22.67 -4.28
C HIS A 515 8.07 22.35 -2.86
N LEU A 516 7.39 21.22 -2.65
CA LEU A 516 7.01 20.77 -1.31
C LEU A 516 8.24 20.54 -0.43
N ILE A 517 9.28 19.87 -0.95
CA ILE A 517 10.53 19.61 -0.22
C ILE A 517 11.25 20.92 0.12
N HIS A 518 11.33 21.85 -0.84
CA HIS A 518 11.91 23.18 -0.61
C HIS A 518 11.17 23.92 0.51
N GLN A 519 9.83 23.98 0.44
CA GLN A 519 9.02 24.60 1.48
C GLN A 519 9.22 23.94 2.85
N ALA A 520 9.37 22.62 2.90
CA ALA A 520 9.61 21.90 4.14
C ALA A 520 10.96 22.28 4.78
N LYS A 521 12.02 22.42 3.96
CA LYS A 521 13.33 22.89 4.42
C LYS A 521 13.25 24.31 4.99
N GLU A 522 12.55 25.20 4.30
CA GLU A 522 12.36 26.59 4.72
C GLU A 522 11.61 26.69 6.05
N MET A 523 10.51 25.94 6.20
CA MET A 523 9.76 25.86 7.46
C MET A 523 10.62 25.30 8.59
N ALA A 524 11.39 24.24 8.34
CA ALA A 524 12.27 23.64 9.35
C ALA A 524 13.38 24.61 9.79
N ARG A 525 13.98 25.35 8.84
CA ARG A 525 15.00 26.36 9.11
C ARG A 525 14.45 27.51 9.97
N GLN A 526 13.25 27.99 9.64
CA GLN A 526 12.54 29.03 10.40
C GLN A 526 12.15 28.56 11.81
N ALA A 527 11.77 27.28 11.96
CA ALA A 527 11.44 26.66 13.24
C ALA A 527 12.65 26.35 14.12
N GLY A 528 13.87 26.60 13.63
CA GLY A 528 15.09 26.50 14.44
C GLY A 528 15.93 25.24 14.20
N PHE A 529 15.49 24.31 13.35
CA PHE A 529 16.20 23.06 13.10
C PHE A 529 17.49 23.30 12.29
N GLY A 530 18.58 22.64 12.71
CA GLY A 530 19.86 22.67 12.00
C GLY A 530 19.96 21.64 10.86
N LYS A 531 19.14 20.59 10.93
CA LYS A 531 19.11 19.49 9.95
C LYS A 531 17.67 19.06 9.67
N ILE A 532 17.47 18.42 8.52
CA ILE A 532 16.22 17.76 8.16
C ILE A 532 16.52 16.34 7.66
N ALA A 533 15.81 15.37 8.22
CA ALA A 533 15.85 13.98 7.80
C ALA A 533 14.63 13.65 6.93
N VAL A 534 14.78 12.65 6.07
CA VAL A 534 13.66 12.04 5.35
C VAL A 534 13.71 10.52 5.49
N ILE A 535 12.55 9.91 5.74
CA ILE A 535 12.38 8.45 5.75
C ILE A 535 12.28 7.89 4.33
N SER A 536 13.33 8.09 3.52
CA SER A 536 13.30 7.66 2.12
C SER A 536 13.22 6.13 1.99
N ALA A 537 12.40 5.68 1.04
CA ALA A 537 12.45 4.31 0.57
C ALA A 537 13.73 4.08 -0.24
N ILE A 538 14.19 2.83 -0.30
CA ILE A 538 15.44 2.42 -0.96
C ILE A 538 15.53 2.99 -2.38
N GLY A 539 14.50 2.77 -3.19
CA GLY A 539 14.41 3.22 -4.58
C GLY A 539 14.19 4.73 -4.77
N THR A 540 14.02 5.50 -3.70
CA THR A 540 13.86 6.97 -3.76
C THR A 540 15.11 7.72 -3.30
N ARG A 541 16.13 7.03 -2.79
CA ARG A 541 17.32 7.67 -2.23
C ARG A 541 18.03 8.57 -3.25
N GLU A 542 18.23 8.08 -4.47
CA GLU A 542 18.86 8.84 -5.55
C GLU A 542 18.09 10.12 -5.92
N TYR A 543 16.77 10.12 -5.80
CA TYR A 543 15.96 11.32 -6.05
C TYR A 543 16.28 12.42 -5.04
N TYR A 544 16.36 12.08 -3.75
CA TYR A 544 16.71 13.03 -2.70
C TYR A 544 18.18 13.47 -2.78
N ALA A 545 19.10 12.55 -3.14
CA ALA A 545 20.51 12.88 -3.27
C ALA A 545 20.78 13.84 -4.42
N ARG A 546 20.33 13.50 -5.63
CA ARG A 546 20.67 14.26 -6.85
C ARG A 546 19.97 15.60 -6.94
N HIS A 547 18.72 15.69 -6.49
CA HIS A 547 17.88 16.87 -6.73
C HIS A 547 17.66 17.73 -5.50
N HIS A 548 17.86 17.18 -4.30
CA HIS A 548 17.50 17.86 -3.06
C HIS A 548 18.63 17.95 -2.05
N GLY A 549 19.87 17.57 -2.40
CA GLY A 549 21.04 17.74 -1.54
C GLY A 549 20.96 16.98 -0.22
N PHE A 550 20.25 15.85 -0.19
CA PHE A 550 20.30 14.93 0.94
C PHE A 550 21.44 13.93 0.77
N ALA A 551 22.04 13.48 1.86
CA ALA A 551 23.01 12.39 1.85
C ALA A 551 22.55 11.27 2.78
N VAL A 552 23.04 10.04 2.56
CA VAL A 552 22.80 8.94 3.50
C VAL A 552 23.51 9.25 4.81
N ASP A 553 22.77 9.23 5.92
CA ASP A 553 23.26 9.45 7.28
C ASP A 553 22.63 8.38 8.18
N GLY A 554 23.39 7.31 8.44
CA GLY A 554 22.91 6.12 9.14
C GLY A 554 21.72 5.47 8.43
N LEU A 555 20.57 5.45 9.09
CA LEU A 555 19.34 4.79 8.63
C LEU A 555 18.41 5.69 7.80
N TYR A 556 18.78 6.96 7.64
CA TYR A 556 17.97 7.99 7.01
C TYR A 556 18.76 8.70 5.91
N MET A 557 18.08 9.60 5.21
CA MET A 557 18.75 10.60 4.40
C MET A 557 18.60 11.97 5.06
N THR A 558 19.69 12.71 5.19
CA THR A 558 19.74 13.98 5.91
C THR A 558 20.27 15.09 5.02
N ALA A 559 19.72 16.29 5.16
CA ALA A 559 20.24 17.53 4.60
C ALA A 559 20.50 18.54 5.73
N VAL A 560 21.60 19.28 5.61
CA VAL A 560 21.94 20.37 6.51
C VAL A 560 21.13 21.62 6.12
N LEU A 561 20.57 22.34 7.09
CA LEU A 561 19.74 23.53 6.87
C LEU A 561 20.41 24.85 7.25
N ARG A 562 21.52 24.78 8.00
CA ARG A 562 22.34 25.92 8.39
C ARG A 562 23.77 25.61 8.02
N ASP A 563 24.45 26.51 7.31
CA ASP A 563 25.90 26.44 7.23
C ASP A 563 26.46 26.54 8.67
N ALA A 564 27.38 25.63 8.99
CA ALA A 564 27.91 25.43 10.34
C ALA A 564 28.58 26.67 10.93
#